data_AF-A0A1C6AK27-F1
#
_entry.id   AF-A0A1C6AK27-F1
#
_cell.length_a   1.000
_cell.length_b   1.000
_cell.length_c   1.000
_cell.angle_alpha   90.00
_cell.angle_beta   90.00
_cell.angle_gamma   90.00
#
_symmetry.space_group_name_H-M   'P 1'
#
loop_
_entity.id
_entity.type
_entity.pdbx_description
1 polymer ?
#
loop_
_entity_poly.entity_id
_entity_poly.type
_entity_poly.pdbx_seq_one_letter_code
_entity_poly.pdbx_strand_id
1 'polypeptide(L)'
;MSELQTIKTAIHEIAHAKLHDIDLTSPMDGQNRVDRRTREVEAESVAYTVCQHYGLDTSDYSFGYVAGWSSGRELAELKSSLETIRSAAAEIINSIDGKLAEIQKAQDKEQAPKEQTAEPDRDTYSIYQLKRDEATQDLRFEPYDRLIATGHEVDRANYDLVYTAPLTEDMTLNTIWEKFNIDHPKDFKGHSLSVSDIVVLHQNGGDTAHYVDSIGYQQVPEFLKKHTPLIPDEHLTGEKIRTPRGSFSLTDMTAEQMKEAGYGLHHTSDDGKYHIMGNGTRAFAIAAEPPEKTNPLKHIEDTVEQNDNNFDGIINNTPQTPTVGELEQKVKAGEPISLVDLANAMKAEKAQGKEKSKTPARREEKPSIREQLKKAKETAAPKKAAKQKNHDLEV
;
A
#
# COMPACT_ATOMS: atom_id res chain seq x y z
N MET A 1 22.79 19.36 23.78
CA MET A 1 22.83 20.11 22.50
C MET A 1 22.20 19.24 21.44
N SER A 2 21.35 19.78 20.57
CA SER A 2 20.84 19.03 19.43
C SER A 2 21.92 18.86 18.35
N GLU A 3 21.81 17.83 17.52
CA GLU A 3 22.73 17.57 16.40
C GLU A 3 22.83 18.78 15.46
N LEU A 4 21.70 19.44 15.20
CA LEU A 4 21.59 20.67 14.42
C LEU A 4 22.43 21.82 15.01
N GLN A 5 22.41 21.99 16.33
CA GLN A 5 23.22 23.01 17.01
C GLN A 5 24.71 22.69 16.95
N THR A 6 25.07 21.40 17.04
CA THR A 6 26.46 20.96 16.87
C THR A 6 26.97 21.27 15.47
N ILE A 7 26.18 20.99 14.43
CA ILE A 7 26.54 21.28 13.03
C ILE A 7 26.70 22.78 12.80
N LYS A 8 25.72 23.59 13.23
CA LYS A 8 25.80 25.05 13.12
C LYS A 8 27.05 25.60 13.80
N THR A 9 27.31 25.17 15.03
CA THR A 9 28.48 25.61 15.80
C THR A 9 29.77 25.23 15.09
N ALA A 10 29.88 24.00 14.56
CA ALA A 10 31.05 23.59 13.81
C ALA A 10 31.29 24.46 12.57
N ILE A 11 30.24 24.75 11.78
CA ILE A 11 30.35 25.61 10.60
C ILE A 11 30.73 27.06 11.00
N HIS A 12 30.19 27.56 12.11
CA HIS A 12 30.54 28.88 12.67
C HIS A 12 32.02 28.98 13.02
N GLU A 13 32.57 27.98 13.70
CA GLU A 13 34.00 27.95 14.04
C GLU A 13 34.89 27.78 12.80
N ILE A 14 34.44 27.01 11.80
CA ILE A 14 35.14 26.90 10.49
C ILE A 14 35.15 28.26 9.77
N ALA A 15 34.03 29.00 9.80
CA ALA A 15 33.96 30.33 9.21
C ALA A 15 34.93 31.29 9.90
N HIS A 16 35.03 31.25 11.24
CA HIS A 16 36.02 32.02 12.00
C HIS A 16 37.45 31.66 11.61
N ALA A 17 37.79 30.38 11.57
CA ALA A 17 39.12 29.91 11.17
C ALA A 17 39.45 30.31 9.73
N LYS A 18 38.47 30.36 8.84
CA LYS A 18 38.67 30.67 7.42
C LYS A 18 38.79 32.17 7.15
N LEU A 19 37.99 32.99 7.81
CA LEU A 19 37.91 34.43 7.56
C LEU A 19 38.82 35.25 8.46
N HIS A 20 39.10 34.76 9.66
CA HIS A 20 39.67 35.56 10.75
C HIS A 20 40.78 34.84 11.50
N ASP A 21 41.45 33.89 10.84
CA ASP A 21 42.59 33.18 11.45
C ASP A 21 43.59 34.18 12.03
N ILE A 22 43.99 33.93 13.27
CA ILE A 22 44.92 34.79 13.97
C ILE A 22 46.31 34.24 13.68
N ASP A 23 46.98 34.82 12.69
CA ASP A 23 48.42 34.60 12.56
C ASP A 23 49.13 35.21 13.78
N LEU A 24 49.47 34.34 14.74
CA LEU A 24 50.19 34.67 15.96
C LEU A 24 51.63 35.15 15.70
N THR A 25 52.13 34.99 14.48
CA THR A 25 53.49 35.39 14.07
C THR A 25 53.54 36.75 13.36
N SER A 26 52.38 37.32 13.00
CA SER A 26 52.30 38.62 12.36
C SER A 26 52.53 39.77 13.36
N PRO A 27 53.39 40.76 13.06
CA PRO A 27 53.65 41.89 13.95
C PRO A 27 52.35 42.65 14.26
N MET A 28 52.17 43.00 15.54
CA MET A 28 51.00 43.70 16.10
C MET A 28 50.92 45.18 15.69
N ASP A 29 51.46 45.55 14.53
CA ASP A 29 51.49 46.92 14.04
C ASP A 29 50.57 47.07 12.82
N GLY A 30 49.36 47.57 13.06
CA GLY A 30 48.69 48.47 12.11
C GLY A 30 47.96 47.89 10.90
N GLN A 31 47.41 46.67 10.95
CA GLN A 31 46.47 46.23 9.90
C GLN A 31 45.01 46.43 10.32
N ASN A 32 44.19 46.89 9.37
CA ASN A 32 42.72 46.98 9.35
C ASN A 32 42.07 45.65 9.79
N ARG A 33 42.16 45.30 11.06
CA ARG A 33 41.46 44.15 11.61
C ARG A 33 39.99 44.50 11.71
N VAL A 34 39.19 43.76 10.97
CA VAL A 34 37.73 43.82 11.01
C VAL A 34 37.29 43.70 12.48
N ASP A 35 36.43 44.63 12.91
CA ASP A 35 36.01 44.71 14.29
C ASP A 35 35.33 43.40 14.73
N ARG A 36 35.42 43.09 16.03
CA ARG A 36 34.90 41.82 16.57
C ARG A 36 33.43 41.58 16.22
N ARG A 37 32.60 42.61 16.18
CA ARG A 37 31.17 42.43 15.88
C ARG A 37 30.96 42.04 14.42
N THR A 38 31.71 42.63 13.50
CA THR A 38 31.68 42.23 12.09
C THR A 38 32.15 40.80 11.91
N ARG A 39 33.21 40.39 12.61
CA ARG A 39 33.69 39.00 12.54
C ARG A 39 32.64 37.97 12.97
N GLU A 40 31.96 38.22 14.09
CA GLU A 40 30.87 37.34 14.52
C GLU A 40 29.68 37.37 13.56
N VAL A 41 29.34 38.52 12.99
CA VAL A 41 28.22 38.63 12.03
C VAL A 41 28.55 37.94 10.71
N GLU A 42 29.77 38.07 10.21
CA GLU A 42 30.23 37.37 9.02
C GLU A 42 30.23 35.85 9.25
N ALA A 43 30.80 35.37 10.37
CA ALA A 43 30.81 33.95 10.71
C ALA A 43 29.40 33.37 10.89
N GLU A 44 28.53 34.06 11.63
CA GLU A 44 27.14 33.66 11.86
C GLU A 44 26.32 33.66 10.56
N SER A 45 26.55 34.65 9.67
CA SER A 45 25.87 34.73 8.36
C SER A 45 26.34 33.64 7.41
N VAL A 46 27.64 33.29 7.43
CA VAL A 46 28.18 32.15 6.68
C VAL A 46 27.57 30.85 7.18
N ALA A 47 27.54 30.63 8.51
CA ALA A 47 26.93 29.43 9.09
C ALA A 47 25.45 29.30 8.73
N TYR A 48 24.68 30.40 8.80
CA TYR A 48 23.28 30.43 8.37
C TYR A 48 23.13 30.06 6.88
N THR A 49 23.93 30.67 6.01
CA THR A 49 23.86 30.45 4.55
C THR A 49 24.17 28.99 4.18
N VAL A 50 25.20 28.41 4.79
CA VAL A 50 25.58 27.01 4.58
C VAL A 50 24.51 26.06 5.11
N CYS A 51 23.99 26.29 6.33
CA CYS A 51 22.90 25.48 6.89
C CYS A 51 21.63 25.54 6.01
N GLN A 52 21.24 26.73 5.56
CA GLN A 52 20.09 26.91 4.66
C GLN A 52 20.27 26.19 3.33
N HIS A 53 21.48 26.16 2.76
CA HIS A 53 21.77 25.42 1.53
C HIS A 53 21.43 23.92 1.66
N TYR A 54 21.68 23.33 2.83
CA TYR A 54 21.37 21.92 3.11
C TYR A 54 19.98 21.70 3.75
N GLY A 55 19.11 22.73 3.78
CA GLY A 55 17.77 22.63 4.35
C GLY A 55 17.73 22.50 5.88
N LEU A 56 18.81 22.87 6.56
CA LEU A 56 18.93 22.84 8.01
C LEU A 56 18.43 24.17 8.60
N ASP A 57 17.23 24.18 9.18
CA ASP A 57 16.62 25.40 9.71
C ASP A 57 17.27 25.85 11.03
N THR A 58 18.14 26.85 10.94
CA THR A 58 18.80 27.50 12.09
C THR A 58 18.27 28.91 12.35
N SER A 59 17.12 29.27 11.76
CA SER A 59 16.57 30.64 11.75
C SER A 59 16.31 31.21 13.15
N ASP A 60 15.95 30.37 14.13
CA ASP A 60 15.72 30.76 15.52
C ASP A 60 16.94 31.42 16.20
N TYR A 61 18.14 31.30 15.63
CA TYR A 61 19.40 31.71 16.25
C TYR A 61 20.16 32.82 15.52
N SER A 62 19.85 33.10 14.25
CA SER A 62 20.74 33.86 13.36
C SER A 62 20.26 35.29 13.05
N PHE A 63 19.00 35.64 13.30
CA PHE A 63 18.43 36.92 12.85
C PHE A 63 18.52 38.09 13.84
N GLY A 64 18.77 37.85 15.13
CA GLY A 64 18.74 38.90 16.16
C GLY A 64 19.85 39.97 16.05
N TYR A 65 21.01 39.63 15.45
CA TYR A 65 22.22 40.47 15.52
C TYR A 65 22.52 41.28 14.25
N VAL A 66 22.00 40.84 13.09
CA VAL A 66 22.28 41.47 11.77
C VAL A 66 21.60 42.85 11.64
N ALA A 67 20.39 42.99 12.17
CA ALA A 67 19.64 44.26 12.13
C ALA A 67 20.32 45.37 12.96
N GLY A 68 20.92 45.01 14.10
CA GLY A 68 21.68 45.96 14.93
C GLY A 68 23.06 46.29 14.38
N TRP A 69 23.73 45.32 13.77
CA TRP A 69 25.08 45.50 13.20
C TRP A 69 25.11 46.40 11.96
N SER A 70 24.06 46.35 11.12
CA SER A 70 23.97 47.18 9.92
C SER A 70 23.71 48.66 10.21
N SER A 71 23.25 49.00 11.43
CA SER A 71 22.98 50.38 11.82
C SER A 71 24.28 51.18 11.99
N GLY A 72 24.47 52.21 11.17
CA GLY A 72 25.63 53.11 11.23
C GLY A 72 26.84 52.71 10.38
N ARG A 73 26.73 51.70 9.50
CA ARG A 73 27.79 51.36 8.54
C ARG A 73 27.57 51.98 7.18
N GLU A 74 28.67 52.28 6.49
CA GLU A 74 28.62 52.72 5.10
C GLU A 74 28.29 51.57 4.15
N LEU A 75 27.63 51.90 3.04
CA LEU A 75 27.20 50.92 2.04
C LEU A 75 28.37 50.15 1.40
N ALA A 76 29.56 50.75 1.36
CA ALA A 76 30.78 50.09 0.88
C ALA A 76 31.22 48.96 1.84
N GLU A 77 31.18 49.19 3.15
CA GLU A 77 31.51 48.18 4.17
C GLU A 77 30.52 47.00 4.12
N LEU A 78 29.23 47.31 4.04
CA LEU A 78 28.17 46.28 3.95
C LEU A 78 28.34 45.40 2.71
N LYS A 79 28.66 46.01 1.56
CA LYS A 79 28.94 45.27 0.33
C LYS A 79 30.18 44.39 0.45
N SER A 80 31.24 44.90 1.08
CA SER A 80 32.46 44.13 1.31
C SER A 80 32.17 42.90 2.18
N SER A 81 31.46 43.07 3.29
CA SER A 81 31.10 41.95 4.17
C SER A 81 30.18 40.93 3.49
N LEU A 82 29.20 41.38 2.69
CA LEU A 82 28.35 40.48 1.92
C LEU A 82 29.14 39.65 0.90
N GLU A 83 30.12 40.26 0.24
CA GLU A 83 30.97 39.55 -0.71
C GLU A 83 31.87 38.52 -0.01
N THR A 84 32.42 38.88 1.16
CA THR A 84 33.15 37.96 2.04
C THR A 84 32.28 36.78 2.46
N ILE A 85 31.06 37.04 2.92
CA ILE A 85 30.09 36.00 3.33
C ILE A 85 29.77 35.09 2.14
N ARG A 86 29.47 35.67 0.97
CA ARG A 86 29.15 34.93 -0.26
C ARG A 86 30.30 34.02 -0.69
N SER A 87 31.52 34.53 -0.74
CA SER A 87 32.70 33.75 -1.13
C SER A 87 32.98 32.63 -0.14
N ALA A 88 32.96 32.93 1.17
CA ALA A 88 33.24 31.96 2.20
C ALA A 88 32.20 30.83 2.25
N ALA A 89 30.91 31.17 2.17
CA ALA A 89 29.84 30.19 2.11
C ALA A 89 29.96 29.30 0.87
N ALA A 90 30.21 29.88 -0.31
CA ALA A 90 30.39 29.11 -1.55
C ALA A 90 31.55 28.11 -1.46
N GLU A 91 32.69 28.52 -0.89
CA GLU A 91 33.82 27.62 -0.71
C GLU A 91 33.55 26.49 0.27
N ILE A 92 32.87 26.77 1.40
CA ILE A 92 32.49 25.74 2.38
C ILE A 92 31.49 24.76 1.74
N ILE A 93 30.46 25.26 1.03
CA ILE A 93 29.49 24.44 0.32
C ILE A 93 30.19 23.55 -0.71
N ASN A 94 31.03 24.12 -1.58
CA ASN A 94 31.77 23.34 -2.58
C ASN A 94 32.67 22.27 -1.95
N SER A 95 33.28 22.57 -0.80
CA SER A 95 34.12 21.61 -0.07
C SER A 95 33.28 20.47 0.52
N ILE A 96 32.14 20.79 1.13
CA ILE A 96 31.19 19.81 1.68
C ILE A 96 30.60 18.97 0.54
N ASP A 97 30.13 19.58 -0.55
CA ASP A 97 29.58 18.89 -1.72
C ASP A 97 30.60 17.95 -2.35
N GLY A 98 31.86 18.39 -2.46
CA GLY A 98 32.95 17.53 -2.93
C GLY A 98 33.15 16.31 -2.01
N LYS A 99 33.12 16.51 -0.69
CA LYS A 99 33.23 15.41 0.28
C LYS A 99 32.01 14.50 0.29
N LEU A 100 30.81 15.05 0.18
CA LEU A 100 29.57 14.30 0.04
C LEU A 100 29.57 13.48 -1.25
N ALA A 101 30.07 14.03 -2.35
CA ALA A 101 30.22 13.29 -3.61
C ALA A 101 31.29 12.18 -3.51
N GLU A 102 32.38 12.38 -2.77
CA GLU A 102 33.35 11.31 -2.47
C GLU A 102 32.74 10.20 -1.62
N ILE A 103 32.00 10.58 -0.57
CA ILE A 103 31.27 9.63 0.31
C ILE A 103 30.22 8.89 -0.50
N GLN A 104 29.44 9.58 -1.32
CA GLN A 104 28.44 8.98 -2.20
C GLN A 104 29.11 8.03 -3.20
N LYS A 105 30.23 8.40 -3.84
CA LYS A 105 30.98 7.49 -4.74
C LYS A 105 31.59 6.30 -4.01
N ALA A 106 32.01 6.45 -2.76
CA ALA A 106 32.49 5.34 -1.95
C ALA A 106 31.33 4.40 -1.58
N GLN A 107 30.20 4.96 -1.19
CA GLN A 107 28.95 4.23 -0.96
C GLN A 107 28.46 3.56 -2.23
N ASP A 108 28.49 4.22 -3.39
CA ASP A 108 28.14 3.68 -4.71
C ASP A 108 29.20 2.70 -5.23
N LYS A 109 30.40 2.63 -4.67
CA LYS A 109 31.38 1.57 -4.95
C LYS A 109 31.21 0.37 -4.04
N GLU A 110 30.73 0.61 -2.81
CA GLU A 110 30.27 -0.44 -1.89
C GLU A 110 28.86 -0.96 -2.28
N GLN A 111 28.06 -0.15 -2.96
CA GLN A 111 26.68 -0.39 -3.43
C GLN A 111 26.56 -0.47 -4.95
N ALA A 112 27.64 -0.28 -5.71
CA ALA A 112 27.70 -0.77 -7.08
C ALA A 112 27.26 -2.22 -6.98
N PRO A 113 26.47 -2.74 -7.94
CA PRO A 113 26.45 -4.16 -8.10
C PRO A 113 27.94 -4.50 -8.20
N LYS A 114 28.47 -5.20 -7.19
CA LYS A 114 29.41 -6.26 -7.53
C LYS A 114 28.69 -6.89 -8.69
N GLU A 115 29.24 -6.75 -9.90
CA GLU A 115 28.97 -7.73 -10.91
C GLU A 115 29.10 -9.02 -10.14
N GLN A 116 27.95 -9.61 -9.85
CA GLN A 116 27.85 -10.94 -9.34
C GLN A 116 28.41 -11.71 -10.53
N THR A 117 29.75 -11.80 -10.60
CA THR A 117 30.37 -13.08 -10.82
C THR A 117 29.58 -13.99 -9.92
N ALA A 118 28.66 -14.73 -10.53
CA ALA A 118 27.92 -15.78 -9.89
C ALA A 118 28.97 -16.63 -9.17
N GLU A 119 29.16 -16.37 -7.87
CA GLU A 119 29.74 -17.36 -7.00
C GLU A 119 28.61 -18.37 -6.83
N PRO A 120 28.77 -19.58 -7.37
CA PRO A 120 27.63 -20.43 -7.68
C PRO A 120 27.11 -21.21 -6.46
N ASP A 121 27.26 -20.70 -5.23
CA ASP A 121 27.09 -21.56 -4.05
C ASP A 121 26.73 -20.86 -2.73
N ARG A 122 26.09 -19.68 -2.77
CA ARG A 122 25.62 -19.03 -1.53
C ARG A 122 24.12 -18.80 -1.59
N ASP A 123 23.42 -19.37 -0.61
CA ASP A 123 21.99 -19.15 -0.43
C ASP A 123 21.71 -17.65 -0.24
N THR A 124 20.63 -17.16 -0.86
CA THR A 124 20.21 -15.75 -0.76
C THR A 124 18.70 -15.66 -0.55
N TYR A 125 18.20 -14.49 -0.17
CA TYR A 125 16.77 -14.19 -0.21
C TYR A 125 16.53 -12.85 -0.88
N SER A 126 15.36 -12.73 -1.50
CA SER A 126 14.89 -11.54 -2.19
C SER A 126 13.52 -11.14 -1.67
N ILE A 127 13.28 -9.83 -1.55
CA ILE A 127 11.99 -9.27 -1.13
C ILE A 127 11.38 -8.51 -2.30
N TYR A 128 10.12 -8.81 -2.55
CA TYR A 128 9.30 -8.22 -3.59
C TYR A 128 8.10 -7.52 -2.96
N GLN A 129 7.83 -6.29 -3.40
CA GLN A 129 6.68 -5.52 -2.95
C GLN A 129 5.84 -5.09 -4.16
N LEU A 130 4.52 -5.00 -3.96
CA LEU A 130 3.62 -4.55 -5.03
C LEU A 130 4.00 -3.14 -5.50
N LYS A 131 3.97 -2.94 -6.81
CA LYS A 131 4.16 -1.63 -7.45
C LYS A 131 3.19 -0.61 -6.88
N ARG A 132 3.59 0.66 -6.84
CA ARG A 132 2.73 1.75 -6.32
C ARG A 132 1.91 2.45 -7.41
N ASP A 133 1.13 1.70 -8.18
CA ASP A 133 0.24 2.21 -9.22
C ASP A 133 -1.26 1.97 -8.93
N GLU A 134 -2.13 2.39 -9.84
CA GLU A 134 -3.58 2.16 -9.75
C GLU A 134 -3.96 0.69 -9.97
N ALA A 135 -3.17 -0.07 -10.75
CA ALA A 135 -3.48 -1.45 -11.11
C ALA A 135 -3.34 -2.42 -9.93
N THR A 136 -2.42 -2.14 -9.01
CA THR A 136 -2.21 -2.97 -7.81
C THR A 136 -2.95 -2.48 -6.57
N GLN A 137 -3.70 -1.37 -6.67
CA GLN A 137 -4.29 -0.73 -5.49
C GLN A 137 -5.19 -1.67 -4.69
N ASP A 138 -6.02 -2.45 -5.39
CA ASP A 138 -6.94 -3.42 -4.78
C ASP A 138 -6.26 -4.71 -4.31
N LEU A 139 -4.99 -4.92 -4.68
CA LEU A 139 -4.21 -6.10 -4.29
C LEU A 139 -3.41 -5.88 -3.00
N ARG A 140 -3.27 -4.62 -2.54
CA ARG A 140 -2.44 -4.27 -1.39
C ARG A 140 -3.10 -4.70 -0.09
N PHE A 141 -2.31 -5.37 0.76
CA PHE A 141 -2.76 -5.90 2.05
C PHE A 141 -3.91 -6.90 1.94
N GLU A 142 -4.11 -7.48 0.76
CA GLU A 142 -5.14 -8.48 0.51
C GLU A 142 -4.63 -9.85 1.00
N PRO A 143 -5.32 -10.55 1.92
CA PRO A 143 -4.92 -11.92 2.29
C PRO A 143 -5.00 -12.87 1.09
N TYR A 144 -4.17 -13.91 1.07
CA TYR A 144 -4.05 -14.79 -0.10
C TYR A 144 -5.39 -15.44 -0.48
N ASP A 145 -6.13 -15.95 0.51
CA ASP A 145 -7.45 -16.56 0.27
C ASP A 145 -8.44 -15.61 -0.40
N ARG A 146 -8.39 -14.32 -0.06
CA ARG A 146 -9.28 -13.31 -0.63
C ARG A 146 -8.81 -12.86 -2.02
N LEU A 147 -7.50 -12.81 -2.25
CA LEU A 147 -6.91 -12.59 -3.58
C LEU A 147 -7.43 -13.64 -4.57
N ILE A 148 -7.34 -14.92 -4.20
CA ILE A 148 -7.83 -16.03 -5.03
C ILE A 148 -9.36 -15.99 -5.19
N ALA A 149 -10.11 -15.75 -4.11
CA ALA A 149 -11.57 -15.69 -4.16
C ALA A 149 -12.13 -14.57 -5.05
N THR A 150 -11.34 -13.51 -5.27
CA THR A 150 -11.68 -12.40 -6.17
C THR A 150 -11.22 -12.63 -7.61
N GLY A 151 -10.65 -13.80 -7.90
CA GLY A 151 -10.17 -14.20 -9.23
C GLY A 151 -8.83 -13.57 -9.61
N HIS A 152 -8.08 -13.07 -8.63
CA HIS A 152 -6.72 -12.59 -8.83
C HIS A 152 -5.70 -13.67 -8.49
N GLU A 153 -4.53 -13.59 -9.12
CA GLU A 153 -3.38 -14.45 -8.84
C GLU A 153 -2.15 -13.61 -8.49
N VAL A 154 -1.13 -14.27 -7.95
CA VAL A 154 0.14 -13.63 -7.61
C VAL A 154 1.00 -13.50 -8.87
N ASP A 155 0.73 -12.46 -9.65
CA ASP A 155 1.46 -12.16 -10.88
C ASP A 155 2.77 -11.41 -10.58
N ARG A 156 3.90 -12.01 -10.96
CA ARG A 156 5.26 -11.46 -10.84
C ARG A 156 5.40 -10.06 -11.45
N ALA A 157 4.66 -9.75 -12.51
CA ALA A 157 4.71 -8.45 -13.20
C ALA A 157 4.22 -7.28 -12.33
N ASN A 158 3.41 -7.56 -11.30
CA ASN A 158 2.89 -6.54 -10.38
C ASN A 158 3.87 -6.16 -9.26
N TYR A 159 5.04 -6.80 -9.20
CA TYR A 159 5.99 -6.66 -8.10
C TYR A 159 7.33 -6.06 -8.52
N ASP A 160 7.85 -5.18 -7.68
CA ASP A 160 9.21 -4.66 -7.77
C ASP A 160 10.13 -5.45 -6.82
N LEU A 161 11.34 -5.79 -7.30
CA LEU A 161 12.40 -6.31 -6.45
C LEU A 161 12.95 -5.15 -5.61
N VAL A 162 12.71 -5.17 -4.29
CA VAL A 162 13.11 -4.07 -3.41
C VAL A 162 14.37 -4.37 -2.60
N TYR A 163 14.73 -5.64 -2.44
CA TYR A 163 15.90 -6.05 -1.66
C TYR A 163 16.38 -7.45 -2.02
N THR A 164 17.69 -7.67 -1.97
CA THR A 164 18.31 -9.00 -2.04
C THR A 164 19.51 -9.05 -1.09
N ALA A 165 19.64 -10.12 -0.31
CA ALA A 165 20.76 -10.31 0.60
C ALA A 165 21.11 -11.80 0.81
N PRO A 166 22.32 -12.10 1.32
CA PRO A 166 22.70 -13.46 1.69
C PRO A 166 21.75 -14.05 2.74
N LEU A 167 21.43 -15.33 2.60
CA LEU A 167 20.66 -16.10 3.56
C LEU A 167 21.64 -16.94 4.37
N THR A 168 21.77 -16.64 5.66
CA THR A 168 22.62 -17.40 6.58
C THR A 168 21.85 -18.59 7.15
N GLU A 169 22.56 -19.61 7.66
CA GLU A 169 21.94 -20.87 8.15
C GLU A 169 20.91 -20.66 9.29
N ASP A 170 21.03 -19.57 10.04
CA ASP A 170 20.12 -19.18 11.12
C ASP A 170 18.92 -18.35 10.65
N MET A 171 18.88 -17.95 9.37
CA MET A 171 17.78 -17.16 8.82
C MET A 171 16.61 -18.05 8.40
N THR A 172 15.42 -17.66 8.85
CA THR A 172 14.14 -18.26 8.51
C THR A 172 13.21 -17.15 8.02
N LEU A 173 12.06 -17.52 7.45
CA LEU A 173 11.03 -16.53 7.10
C LEU A 173 10.62 -15.65 8.29
N ASN A 174 10.60 -16.20 9.52
CA ASN A 174 10.28 -15.42 10.71
C ASN A 174 11.39 -14.42 11.07
N THR A 175 12.67 -14.82 11.02
CA THR A 175 13.77 -13.89 11.34
C THR A 175 13.95 -12.84 10.25
N ILE A 176 13.64 -13.17 8.99
CA ILE A 176 13.51 -12.18 7.91
C ILE A 176 12.38 -11.20 8.26
N TRP A 177 11.19 -11.69 8.62
CA TRP A 177 10.08 -10.82 9.03
C TRP A 177 10.48 -9.84 10.15
N GLU A 178 11.11 -10.35 11.22
CA GLU A 178 11.54 -9.56 12.36
C GLU A 178 12.54 -8.48 11.94
N LYS A 179 13.53 -8.85 11.12
CA LYS A 179 14.55 -7.92 10.61
C LYS A 179 13.91 -6.74 9.87
N PHE A 180 12.98 -6.98 8.96
CA PHE A 180 12.36 -5.91 8.16
C PHE A 180 11.14 -5.24 8.83
N ASN A 181 10.84 -5.57 10.08
CA ASN A 181 9.83 -4.87 10.88
C ASN A 181 10.41 -4.18 12.12
N ILE A 182 11.57 -4.63 12.60
CA ILE A 182 12.18 -4.14 13.84
C ILE A 182 13.56 -3.52 13.58
N ASP A 183 14.42 -4.18 12.78
CA ASP A 183 15.82 -3.80 12.57
C ASP A 183 16.16 -3.67 11.08
N HIS A 184 15.54 -2.67 10.45
CA HIS A 184 15.60 -2.50 9.00
C HIS A 184 17.06 -2.28 8.53
N PRO A 185 17.51 -3.00 7.49
CA PRO A 185 18.81 -2.72 6.88
C PRO A 185 18.90 -1.26 6.40
N LYS A 186 20.06 -0.62 6.57
CA LYS A 186 20.25 0.80 6.21
C LYS A 186 20.04 1.08 4.72
N ASP A 187 20.32 0.08 3.91
CA ASP A 187 20.18 0.05 2.45
C ASP A 187 18.78 -0.35 1.99
N PHE A 188 17.90 -0.83 2.89
CA PHE A 188 16.52 -1.16 2.54
C PHE A 188 15.69 0.10 2.26
N LYS A 189 15.10 0.16 1.06
CA LYS A 189 14.27 1.29 0.60
C LYS A 189 12.78 0.94 0.46
N GLY A 190 12.41 -0.31 0.71
CA GLY A 190 11.02 -0.76 0.75
C GLY A 190 10.31 -0.33 2.04
N HIS A 191 9.03 -0.70 2.15
CA HIS A 191 8.30 -0.58 3.42
C HIS A 191 8.47 -1.84 4.28
N SER A 192 8.05 -1.76 5.55
CA SER A 192 8.00 -2.92 6.42
C SER A 192 7.25 -4.09 5.78
N LEU A 193 7.75 -5.30 6.02
CA LEU A 193 7.20 -6.54 5.48
C LEU A 193 5.75 -6.74 5.96
N SER A 194 4.82 -6.77 5.01
CA SER A 194 3.37 -6.70 5.25
C SER A 194 2.59 -7.66 4.35
N VAL A 195 1.30 -7.86 4.65
CA VAL A 195 0.41 -8.67 3.81
C VAL A 195 0.51 -8.21 2.35
N SER A 196 0.58 -9.15 1.42
CA SER A 196 0.82 -8.96 -0.03
C SER A 196 2.26 -8.86 -0.50
N ASP A 197 3.24 -8.74 0.39
CA ASP A 197 4.66 -8.84 0.02
C ASP A 197 5.07 -10.29 -0.26
N ILE A 198 6.18 -10.48 -0.96
CA ILE A 198 6.71 -11.82 -1.29
C ILE A 198 8.19 -11.90 -0.89
N VAL A 199 8.53 -12.99 -0.20
CA VAL A 199 9.91 -13.37 0.11
C VAL A 199 10.28 -14.57 -0.74
N VAL A 200 11.32 -14.45 -1.57
CA VAL A 200 11.88 -15.58 -2.32
C VAL A 200 13.15 -16.03 -1.65
N LEU A 201 13.23 -17.32 -1.31
CA LEU A 201 14.45 -17.95 -0.80
C LEU A 201 15.12 -18.70 -1.95
N HIS A 202 16.39 -18.41 -2.18
CA HIS A 202 17.27 -19.06 -3.14
C HIS A 202 18.19 -19.99 -2.34
N GLN A 203 17.85 -21.27 -2.25
CA GLN A 203 18.55 -22.25 -1.41
C GLN A 203 18.84 -23.55 -2.13
N ASN A 204 20.04 -24.10 -1.95
CA ASN A 204 20.40 -25.43 -2.49
C ASN A 204 20.14 -25.59 -4.01
N GLY A 205 20.29 -24.50 -4.77
CA GLY A 205 20.04 -24.47 -6.22
C GLY A 205 18.56 -24.44 -6.62
N GLY A 206 17.64 -24.21 -5.68
CA GLY A 206 16.21 -24.05 -5.94
C GLY A 206 15.65 -22.74 -5.35
N ASP A 207 14.58 -22.24 -5.96
CA ASP A 207 13.89 -21.04 -5.52
C ASP A 207 12.53 -21.42 -4.91
N THR A 208 12.18 -20.81 -3.78
CA THR A 208 10.84 -20.93 -3.19
C THR A 208 10.28 -19.54 -2.89
N ALA A 209 9.07 -19.25 -3.37
CA ALA A 209 8.40 -17.98 -3.16
C ALA A 209 7.32 -18.10 -2.08
N HIS A 210 7.32 -17.16 -1.14
CA HIS A 210 6.46 -17.14 0.03
C HIS A 210 5.74 -15.80 0.12
N TYR A 211 4.42 -15.82 -0.06
CA TYR A 211 3.53 -14.69 0.13
C TYR A 211 3.34 -14.42 1.62
N VAL A 212 3.46 -13.16 2.03
CA VAL A 212 3.20 -12.73 3.41
C VAL A 212 1.70 -12.61 3.60
N ASP A 213 1.15 -13.40 4.52
CA ASP A 213 -0.27 -13.35 4.87
C ASP A 213 -0.47 -12.69 6.25
N SER A 214 -1.72 -12.42 6.59
CA SER A 214 -2.21 -12.00 7.89
C SER A 214 -1.68 -12.86 9.04
N ILE A 215 -1.45 -14.15 8.81
CA ILE A 215 -0.84 -15.08 9.76
C ILE A 215 0.17 -15.96 9.00
N GLY A 216 1.45 -15.60 9.08
CA GLY A 216 2.54 -16.41 8.53
C GLY A 216 2.71 -16.23 7.03
N TYR A 217 2.96 -17.34 6.33
CA TYR A 217 3.39 -17.35 4.94
C TYR A 217 2.66 -18.42 4.14
N GLN A 218 2.31 -18.10 2.90
CA GLN A 218 1.73 -19.01 1.93
C GLN A 218 2.70 -19.24 0.77
N GLN A 219 2.97 -20.49 0.39
CA GLN A 219 3.83 -20.75 -0.77
C GLN A 219 3.10 -20.45 -2.08
N VAL A 220 3.78 -19.72 -2.97
CA VAL A 220 3.25 -19.21 -4.25
C VAL A 220 4.21 -19.57 -5.40
N PRO A 221 4.33 -20.86 -5.77
CA PRO A 221 5.27 -21.31 -6.81
C PRO A 221 5.02 -20.67 -8.18
N GLU A 222 3.79 -20.23 -8.46
CA GLU A 222 3.42 -19.47 -9.64
C GLU A 222 4.22 -18.18 -9.81
N PHE A 223 4.63 -17.53 -8.72
CA PHE A 223 5.43 -16.31 -8.77
C PHE A 223 6.81 -16.50 -9.45
N LEU A 224 7.32 -17.73 -9.44
CA LEU A 224 8.60 -18.10 -10.07
C LEU A 224 8.43 -18.52 -11.54
N LYS A 225 7.19 -18.70 -12.02
CA LYS A 225 6.94 -18.99 -13.43
C LYS A 225 7.30 -17.75 -14.23
N LYS A 226 8.21 -17.90 -15.20
CA LYS A 226 8.47 -16.85 -16.18
C LYS A 226 7.22 -16.70 -17.05
N HIS A 227 6.45 -15.63 -16.88
CA HIS A 227 5.45 -15.24 -17.88
C HIS A 227 6.21 -14.87 -19.16
N THR A 228 6.34 -15.84 -20.06
CA THR A 228 6.70 -15.55 -21.44
C THR A 228 5.51 -14.83 -22.06
N PRO A 229 5.65 -13.57 -22.52
CA PRO A 229 4.54 -12.87 -23.17
C PRO A 229 4.06 -13.75 -24.33
N LEU A 230 2.79 -14.13 -24.31
CA LEU A 230 2.20 -14.91 -25.39
C LEU A 230 2.02 -14.01 -26.60
N ILE A 231 2.90 -14.13 -27.60
CA ILE A 231 2.86 -13.36 -28.84
C ILE A 231 2.28 -14.26 -29.95
N PRO A 232 1.05 -14.01 -30.45
CA PRO A 232 0.44 -14.87 -31.46
C PRO A 232 1.26 -15.06 -32.75
N ASP A 233 2.13 -14.10 -33.09
CA ASP A 233 3.01 -14.20 -34.24
C ASP A 233 4.07 -15.30 -34.13
N GLU A 234 4.52 -15.61 -32.91
CA GLU A 234 5.49 -16.68 -32.66
C GLU A 234 4.86 -18.07 -32.70
N HIS A 235 3.53 -18.10 -32.68
CA HIS A 235 2.68 -19.28 -32.59
C HIS A 235 1.92 -19.59 -33.89
N LEU A 236 2.33 -18.99 -35.01
CA LEU A 236 1.71 -19.21 -36.31
C LEU A 236 2.04 -20.61 -36.85
N THR A 237 1.01 -21.38 -37.21
CA THR A 237 1.19 -22.69 -37.87
C THR A 237 1.59 -22.56 -39.35
N GLY A 238 1.52 -21.34 -39.89
CA GLY A 238 1.72 -21.04 -41.32
C GLY A 238 0.46 -21.24 -42.17
N GLU A 239 -0.59 -21.85 -41.63
CA GLU A 239 -1.87 -22.01 -42.31
C GLU A 239 -2.71 -20.73 -42.26
N LYS A 240 -3.61 -20.55 -43.24
CA LYS A 240 -4.55 -19.44 -43.28
C LYS A 240 -5.98 -19.94 -43.46
N ILE A 241 -6.85 -19.52 -42.56
CA ILE A 241 -8.28 -19.80 -42.62
C ILE A 241 -8.97 -18.66 -43.39
N ARG A 242 -9.89 -19.01 -44.29
CA ARG A 242 -10.72 -18.05 -45.02
C ARG A 242 -12.15 -18.13 -44.51
N THR A 243 -12.69 -17.00 -44.10
CA THR A 243 -14.12 -16.82 -43.79
C THR A 243 -14.70 -15.76 -44.72
N PRO A 244 -16.04 -15.62 -44.83
CA PRO A 244 -16.65 -14.54 -45.60
C PRO A 244 -16.23 -13.13 -45.13
N ARG A 245 -15.72 -13.02 -43.90
CA ARG A 245 -15.28 -11.77 -43.28
C ARG A 245 -13.79 -11.48 -43.47
N GLY A 246 -13.00 -12.40 -44.01
CA GLY A 246 -11.58 -12.19 -44.25
C GLY A 246 -10.74 -13.47 -44.25
N SER A 247 -9.43 -13.31 -44.38
CA SER A 247 -8.47 -14.41 -44.22
C SER A 247 -7.61 -14.14 -42.99
N PHE A 248 -7.51 -15.13 -42.11
CA PHE A 248 -6.84 -15.04 -40.81
C PHE A 248 -5.75 -16.12 -40.72
N SER A 249 -4.59 -15.77 -40.18
CA SER A 249 -3.52 -16.74 -39.95
C SER A 249 -3.88 -17.62 -38.75
N LEU A 250 -3.64 -18.94 -38.87
CA LEU A 250 -3.92 -19.93 -37.83
C LEU A 250 -2.78 -19.94 -36.81
N THR A 251 -3.12 -19.89 -35.52
CA THR A 251 -2.18 -20.06 -34.41
C THR A 251 -2.42 -21.40 -33.72
N ASP A 252 -1.37 -21.98 -33.14
CA ASP A 252 -1.48 -23.17 -32.27
C ASP A 252 -1.92 -22.85 -30.83
N MET A 253 -2.05 -21.56 -30.50
CA MET A 253 -2.54 -21.07 -29.22
C MET A 253 -3.99 -21.44 -28.95
N THR A 254 -4.30 -21.69 -27.67
CA THR A 254 -5.68 -21.91 -27.19
C THR A 254 -6.46 -20.59 -27.09
N ALA A 255 -7.78 -20.69 -26.93
CA ALA A 255 -8.64 -19.52 -26.72
C ALA A 255 -8.27 -18.73 -25.46
N GLU A 256 -7.87 -19.41 -24.39
CA GLU A 256 -7.43 -18.81 -23.14
C GLU A 256 -6.10 -18.07 -23.33
N GLN A 257 -5.14 -18.70 -23.99
CA GLN A 257 -3.84 -18.08 -24.33
C GLN A 257 -4.01 -16.85 -25.22
N MET A 258 -4.92 -16.90 -26.20
CA MET A 258 -5.23 -15.74 -27.04
C MET A 258 -5.88 -14.62 -26.24
N LYS A 259 -6.77 -14.94 -25.28
CA LYS A 259 -7.42 -13.95 -24.41
C LYS A 259 -6.41 -13.29 -23.47
N GLU A 260 -5.48 -14.06 -22.91
CA GLU A 260 -4.36 -13.56 -22.10
C GLU A 260 -3.42 -12.66 -22.90
N ALA A 261 -3.18 -13.00 -24.18
CA ALA A 261 -2.46 -12.14 -25.13
C ALA A 261 -3.25 -10.88 -25.58
N GLY A 262 -4.45 -10.63 -25.02
CA GLY A 262 -5.28 -9.47 -25.32
C GLY A 262 -6.16 -9.59 -26.56
N TYR A 263 -6.37 -10.80 -27.08
CA TYR A 263 -7.25 -11.07 -28.24
C TYR A 263 -8.55 -11.71 -27.77
N GLY A 264 -9.67 -10.99 -27.95
CA GLY A 264 -11.00 -11.50 -27.60
C GLY A 264 -11.68 -12.23 -28.76
N LEU A 265 -12.68 -13.06 -28.45
CA LEU A 265 -13.48 -13.72 -29.49
C LEU A 265 -14.24 -12.68 -30.31
N HIS A 266 -13.98 -12.61 -31.61
CA HIS A 266 -14.68 -11.74 -32.54
C HIS A 266 -15.84 -12.46 -33.24
N HIS A 267 -15.59 -13.66 -33.76
CA HIS A 267 -16.62 -14.53 -34.37
C HIS A 267 -16.07 -15.95 -34.56
N THR A 268 -16.95 -16.89 -34.89
CA THR A 268 -16.60 -18.26 -35.29
C THR A 268 -16.70 -18.39 -36.80
N SER A 269 -15.90 -19.28 -37.40
CA SER A 269 -16.00 -19.64 -38.81
C SER A 269 -17.35 -20.32 -39.12
N ASP A 270 -17.79 -20.27 -40.38
CA ASP A 270 -19.10 -20.81 -40.80
C ASP A 270 -19.19 -22.33 -40.61
N ASP A 271 -18.07 -23.04 -40.67
CA ASP A 271 -17.98 -24.48 -40.41
C ASP A 271 -17.89 -24.83 -38.92
N GLY A 272 -17.86 -23.81 -38.04
CA GLY A 272 -17.77 -23.98 -36.59
C GLY A 272 -16.42 -24.48 -36.08
N LYS A 273 -15.45 -24.72 -36.96
CA LYS A 273 -14.17 -25.36 -36.61
C LYS A 273 -13.11 -24.39 -36.09
N TYR A 274 -13.30 -23.08 -36.26
CA TYR A 274 -12.30 -22.09 -35.89
C TYR A 274 -12.95 -20.89 -35.19
N HIS A 275 -12.31 -20.42 -34.12
CA HIS A 275 -12.62 -19.12 -33.52
C HIS A 275 -11.66 -18.06 -34.05
N ILE A 276 -12.20 -16.90 -34.42
CA ILE A 276 -11.41 -15.75 -34.83
C ILE A 276 -11.27 -14.82 -33.63
N MET A 277 -10.04 -14.72 -33.12
CA MET A 277 -9.67 -13.94 -31.95
C MET A 277 -9.02 -12.62 -32.40
N GLY A 278 -9.54 -11.48 -31.96
CA GLY A 278 -9.10 -10.15 -32.40
C GLY A 278 -8.93 -9.15 -31.26
N ASN A 279 -8.02 -8.19 -31.45
CA ASN A 279 -7.75 -7.10 -30.49
C ASN A 279 -8.08 -5.71 -31.08
N GLY A 280 -8.90 -5.65 -32.13
CA GLY A 280 -9.29 -4.43 -32.84
C GLY A 280 -8.33 -3.99 -33.96
N THR A 281 -7.05 -4.34 -33.89
CA THR A 281 -6.07 -4.05 -34.96
C THR A 281 -5.68 -5.28 -35.75
N ARG A 282 -5.63 -6.44 -35.09
CA ARG A 282 -5.21 -7.72 -35.64
C ARG A 282 -6.18 -8.81 -35.23
N ALA A 283 -6.22 -9.87 -36.02
CA ALA A 283 -7.04 -11.03 -35.76
C ALA A 283 -6.35 -12.30 -36.27
N PHE A 284 -6.52 -13.38 -35.51
CA PHE A 284 -5.96 -14.70 -35.78
C PHE A 284 -7.06 -15.74 -35.66
N ALA A 285 -6.90 -16.87 -36.35
CA ALA A 285 -7.76 -18.03 -36.19
C ALA A 285 -7.13 -18.98 -35.16
N ILE A 286 -7.95 -19.56 -34.30
CA ILE A 286 -7.60 -20.72 -33.47
C ILE A 286 -8.56 -21.86 -33.80
N ALA A 287 -8.12 -23.10 -33.64
CA ALA A 287 -9.03 -24.22 -33.72
C ALA A 287 -10.08 -24.10 -32.60
N ALA A 288 -11.36 -24.14 -32.96
CA ALA A 288 -12.42 -24.42 -32.00
C ALA A 288 -12.20 -25.86 -31.57
N GLU A 289 -11.77 -26.07 -30.32
CA GLU A 289 -11.45 -27.41 -29.84
C GLU A 289 -12.60 -28.37 -30.16
N PRO A 290 -12.35 -29.52 -30.82
CA PRO A 290 -13.38 -30.52 -30.98
C PRO A 290 -13.80 -31.04 -29.58
N PRO A 291 -15.03 -31.53 -29.42
CA PRO A 291 -15.58 -31.98 -28.12
C PRO A 291 -14.91 -33.24 -27.53
N GLU A 292 -13.64 -33.53 -27.83
CA GLU A 292 -12.95 -34.77 -27.42
C GLU A 292 -11.68 -34.57 -26.57
N LYS A 293 -11.50 -33.40 -25.96
CA LYS A 293 -10.57 -33.24 -24.82
C LYS A 293 -11.25 -32.58 -23.63
N THR A 294 -12.34 -33.18 -23.19
CA THR A 294 -12.75 -33.07 -21.79
C THR A 294 -11.62 -33.64 -20.94
N ASN A 295 -10.88 -32.76 -20.27
CA ASN A 295 -9.98 -33.13 -19.18
C ASN A 295 -10.80 -34.02 -18.21
N PRO A 296 -10.42 -35.28 -17.95
CA PRO A 296 -11.22 -36.19 -17.12
C PRO A 296 -11.40 -35.69 -15.68
N LEU A 297 -10.67 -34.64 -15.29
CA LEU A 297 -10.78 -33.94 -14.02
C LEU A 297 -11.83 -32.80 -14.03
N LYS A 298 -12.21 -32.27 -15.20
CA LYS A 298 -13.24 -31.21 -15.28
C LYS A 298 -14.64 -31.74 -14.93
N HIS A 299 -14.92 -32.99 -15.32
CA HIS A 299 -16.11 -33.69 -14.86
C HIS A 299 -16.11 -33.94 -13.35
N ILE A 300 -14.95 -34.04 -12.72
CA ILE A 300 -14.85 -34.22 -11.27
C ILE A 300 -15.11 -32.89 -10.55
N GLU A 301 -14.61 -31.76 -11.06
CA GLU A 301 -14.93 -30.43 -10.54
C GLU A 301 -16.41 -30.05 -10.75
N ASP A 302 -16.96 -30.24 -11.95
CA ASP A 302 -18.39 -29.96 -12.21
C ASP A 302 -19.33 -30.90 -11.42
N THR A 303 -18.90 -32.12 -11.09
CA THR A 303 -19.65 -33.05 -10.22
C THR A 303 -19.51 -32.71 -8.73
N VAL A 304 -18.38 -32.14 -8.32
CA VAL A 304 -18.16 -31.65 -6.95
C VAL A 304 -18.95 -30.35 -6.72
N GLU A 305 -18.94 -29.42 -7.68
CA GLU A 305 -19.72 -28.17 -7.58
C GLU A 305 -21.24 -28.40 -7.68
N GLN A 306 -21.70 -29.38 -8.47
CA GLN A 306 -23.12 -29.79 -8.42
C GLN A 306 -23.50 -30.47 -7.11
N ASN A 307 -22.54 -31.09 -6.40
CA ASN A 307 -22.77 -31.68 -5.09
C ASN A 307 -22.80 -30.63 -3.97
N ASP A 308 -22.12 -29.49 -4.05
CA ASP A 308 -22.23 -28.45 -3.02
C ASP A 308 -23.64 -27.85 -2.93
N ASN A 309 -24.32 -27.69 -4.07
CA ASN A 309 -25.74 -27.32 -4.10
C ASN A 309 -26.69 -28.43 -3.59
N ASN A 310 -26.19 -29.67 -3.48
CA ASN A 310 -26.95 -30.83 -2.98
C ASN A 310 -26.55 -31.21 -1.53
N PHE A 311 -25.44 -30.66 -1.01
CA PHE A 311 -25.01 -30.81 0.39
C PHE A 311 -25.72 -29.83 1.32
N ASP A 312 -26.12 -28.64 0.84
CA ASP A 312 -26.90 -27.67 1.66
C ASP A 312 -28.31 -28.19 2.00
N GLY A 313 -28.83 -29.14 1.21
CA GLY A 313 -30.09 -29.85 1.49
C GLY A 313 -29.97 -31.02 2.47
N ILE A 314 -28.76 -31.52 2.75
CA ILE A 314 -28.53 -32.75 3.53
C ILE A 314 -27.98 -32.45 4.93
N ILE A 315 -27.33 -31.29 5.14
CA ILE A 315 -26.83 -30.88 6.46
C ILE A 315 -27.94 -30.21 7.32
N ASN A 316 -29.07 -29.82 6.73
CA ASN A 316 -30.25 -29.32 7.45
C ASN A 316 -31.22 -30.41 7.95
N ASN A 317 -30.76 -31.65 8.12
CA ASN A 317 -31.52 -32.70 8.82
C ASN A 317 -30.91 -32.94 10.22
N THR A 318 -30.91 -31.90 11.05
CA THR A 318 -30.89 -32.09 12.50
C THR A 318 -32.25 -32.69 12.90
N PRO A 319 -32.33 -33.70 13.78
CA PRO A 319 -33.61 -34.22 14.22
C PRO A 319 -34.42 -33.06 14.81
N GLN A 320 -35.55 -32.72 14.19
CA GLN A 320 -36.44 -31.68 14.69
C GLN A 320 -36.80 -32.03 16.14
N THR A 321 -36.30 -31.23 17.07
CA THR A 321 -36.77 -31.32 18.46
C THR A 321 -38.24 -30.88 18.43
N PRO A 322 -39.19 -31.75 18.86
CA PRO A 322 -40.60 -31.43 18.79
C PRO A 322 -40.88 -30.19 19.63
N THR A 323 -41.73 -29.31 19.12
CA THR A 323 -42.07 -28.06 19.81
C THR A 323 -42.94 -28.33 21.04
N VAL A 324 -42.97 -27.39 21.99
CA VAL A 324 -43.79 -27.52 23.22
C VAL A 324 -45.26 -27.78 22.87
N GLY A 325 -45.79 -27.10 21.84
CA GLY A 325 -47.18 -27.29 21.39
C GLY A 325 -47.47 -28.67 20.80
N GLU A 326 -46.50 -29.30 20.14
CA GLU A 326 -46.65 -30.67 19.61
C GLU A 326 -46.59 -31.71 20.74
N LEU A 327 -45.74 -31.49 21.75
CA LEU A 327 -45.68 -32.35 22.94
C LEU A 327 -46.95 -32.24 23.79
N GLU A 328 -47.55 -31.05 23.91
CA GLU A 328 -48.85 -30.88 24.58
C GLU A 328 -49.98 -31.61 23.87
N GLN A 329 -50.01 -31.59 22.53
CA GLN A 329 -51.00 -32.35 21.76
C GLN A 329 -50.84 -33.86 21.95
N LYS A 330 -49.59 -34.37 22.01
CA LYS A 330 -49.33 -35.78 22.28
C LYS A 330 -49.79 -36.22 23.66
N VAL A 331 -49.55 -35.40 24.69
CA VAL A 331 -50.09 -35.64 26.04
C VAL A 331 -51.62 -35.65 26.02
N LYS A 332 -52.24 -34.72 25.29
CA LYS A 332 -53.69 -34.64 25.15
C LYS A 332 -54.29 -35.82 24.38
N ALA A 333 -53.51 -36.42 23.47
CA ALA A 333 -53.83 -37.66 22.77
C ALA A 333 -53.55 -38.93 23.62
N GLY A 334 -53.01 -38.79 24.84
CA GLY A 334 -52.72 -39.89 25.75
C GLY A 334 -51.41 -40.62 25.46
N GLU A 335 -50.55 -40.05 24.61
CA GLU A 335 -49.24 -40.63 24.27
C GLU A 335 -48.16 -40.25 25.31
N PRO A 336 -47.23 -41.16 25.64
CA PRO A 336 -46.14 -40.86 26.55
C PRO A 336 -45.12 -39.91 25.90
N ILE A 337 -44.68 -38.88 26.65
CA ILE A 337 -43.63 -37.94 26.22
C ILE A 337 -42.38 -38.07 27.09
N SER A 338 -41.21 -37.79 26.52
CA SER A 338 -39.92 -37.75 27.22
C SER A 338 -39.72 -36.40 27.92
N LEU A 339 -39.32 -36.44 29.21
CA LEU A 339 -38.96 -35.24 29.98
C LEU A 339 -37.76 -34.49 29.39
N VAL A 340 -36.86 -35.21 28.70
CA VAL A 340 -35.70 -34.61 28.03
C VAL A 340 -36.14 -33.79 26.82
N ASP A 341 -37.14 -34.27 26.07
CA ASP A 341 -37.66 -33.57 24.89
C ASP A 341 -38.42 -32.30 25.29
N LEU A 342 -39.21 -32.36 26.38
CA LEU A 342 -39.88 -31.19 26.94
C LEU A 342 -38.87 -30.12 27.41
N ALA A 343 -37.80 -30.54 28.10
CA ALA A 343 -36.75 -29.63 28.58
C ALA A 343 -35.99 -28.96 27.42
N ASN A 344 -35.74 -29.71 26.34
CA ASN A 344 -35.09 -29.17 25.14
C ASN A 344 -36.02 -28.22 24.38
N ALA A 345 -37.31 -28.55 24.25
CA ALA A 345 -38.32 -27.69 23.62
C ALA A 345 -38.48 -26.35 24.35
N MET A 346 -38.54 -26.36 25.69
CA MET A 346 -38.61 -25.13 26.49
C MET A 346 -37.34 -24.26 26.39
N LYS A 347 -36.17 -24.89 26.25
CA LYS A 347 -34.90 -24.15 26.03
C LYS A 347 -34.87 -23.50 24.64
N ALA A 348 -35.34 -24.21 23.61
CA ALA A 348 -35.43 -23.70 22.25
C ALA A 348 -36.39 -22.49 22.16
N GLU A 349 -37.55 -22.54 22.82
CA GLU A 349 -38.50 -21.43 22.85
C GLU A 349 -37.93 -20.18 23.57
N LYS A 350 -37.18 -20.39 24.66
CA LYS A 350 -36.42 -19.31 25.33
C LYS A 350 -35.30 -18.72 24.47
N ALA A 351 -34.65 -19.53 23.64
CA ALA A 351 -33.60 -19.09 22.72
C ALA A 351 -34.18 -18.26 21.57
N GLN A 352 -35.28 -18.70 20.95
CA GLN A 352 -36.01 -17.92 19.93
C GLN A 352 -36.59 -16.61 20.49
N GLY A 353 -36.99 -16.58 21.76
CA GLY A 353 -37.38 -15.34 22.46
C GLY A 353 -36.24 -14.33 22.63
N LYS A 354 -34.98 -14.77 22.62
CA LYS A 354 -33.79 -13.91 22.65
C LYS A 354 -33.29 -13.51 21.26
N GLU A 355 -33.48 -14.34 20.23
CA GLU A 355 -33.08 -14.05 18.85
C GLU A 355 -33.94 -12.97 18.15
N LYS A 356 -35.18 -12.75 18.58
CA LYS A 356 -35.99 -11.59 18.15
C LYS A 356 -35.47 -10.23 18.63
N SER A 357 -34.35 -10.18 19.37
CA SER A 357 -33.72 -8.94 19.84
C SER A 357 -32.40 -8.57 19.14
N LYS A 358 -32.00 -9.29 18.07
CA LYS A 358 -30.79 -8.95 17.29
C LYS A 358 -30.97 -9.16 15.78
N THR A 359 -31.68 -8.23 15.14
CA THR A 359 -31.55 -7.91 13.70
C THR A 359 -31.87 -6.41 13.54
N PRO A 360 -31.20 -5.66 12.64
CA PRO A 360 -30.98 -4.23 12.81
C PRO A 360 -32.26 -3.44 12.55
N ALA A 361 -32.63 -2.61 13.52
CA ALA A 361 -33.67 -1.62 13.35
C ALA A 361 -33.29 -0.66 12.22
N ARG A 362 -34.17 -0.59 11.22
CA ARG A 362 -34.30 0.47 10.23
C ARG A 362 -34.03 1.82 10.92
N ARG A 363 -33.04 2.57 10.44
CA ARG A 363 -32.73 3.92 10.93
C ARG A 363 -33.99 4.79 10.78
N GLU A 364 -34.71 5.00 11.87
CA GLU A 364 -35.61 6.13 12.00
C GLU A 364 -34.72 7.35 12.28
N GLU A 365 -34.66 8.25 11.30
CA GLU A 365 -33.99 9.53 11.44
C GLU A 365 -34.60 10.29 12.61
N LYS A 366 -33.78 10.55 13.64
CA LYS A 366 -34.14 11.51 14.69
C LYS A 366 -34.29 12.87 14.01
N PRO A 367 -35.40 13.60 14.21
CA PRO A 367 -35.59 14.90 13.58
C PRO A 367 -34.46 15.83 14.01
N SER A 368 -33.82 16.43 13.01
CA SER A 368 -32.73 17.39 13.17
C SER A 368 -33.12 18.48 14.17
N ILE A 369 -32.14 18.96 14.96
CA ILE A 369 -32.29 20.05 15.94
C ILE A 369 -33.00 21.27 15.31
N ARG A 370 -32.88 21.46 13.99
CA ARG A 370 -33.53 22.51 13.21
C ARG A 370 -35.07 22.37 13.10
N GLU A 371 -35.60 21.15 13.05
CA GLU A 371 -37.05 20.90 13.08
C GLU A 371 -37.64 21.04 14.49
N GLN A 372 -36.86 20.68 15.51
CA GLN A 372 -37.26 20.85 16.91
C GLN A 372 -37.35 22.34 17.28
N LEU A 373 -36.42 23.17 16.79
CA LEU A 373 -36.45 24.63 16.93
C LEU A 373 -37.62 25.28 16.18
N LYS A 374 -38.10 24.68 15.09
CA LYS A 374 -39.25 25.20 14.32
C LYS A 374 -40.58 24.91 15.04
N LYS A 375 -40.75 23.70 15.60
CA LYS A 375 -41.90 23.35 16.44
C LYS A 375 -41.96 24.16 17.74
N ALA A 376 -40.81 24.47 18.35
CA ALA A 376 -40.76 25.32 19.54
C ALA A 376 -41.14 26.79 19.27
N LYS A 377 -40.93 27.29 18.04
CA LYS A 377 -41.39 28.63 17.62
C LYS A 377 -42.90 28.68 17.34
N GLU A 378 -43.51 27.57 16.90
CA GLU A 378 -44.95 27.50 16.64
C GLU A 378 -45.79 27.30 17.91
N THR A 379 -45.22 26.72 18.97
CA THR A 379 -45.89 26.57 20.28
C THR A 379 -45.80 27.79 21.18
N ALA A 380 -44.98 28.80 20.84
CA ALA A 380 -44.79 30.02 21.62
C ALA A 380 -45.65 31.22 21.17
N ALA A 381 -46.66 31.02 20.31
CA ALA A 381 -47.61 32.07 19.94
C ALA A 381 -48.86 32.04 20.85
N PRO A 382 -49.22 33.15 21.54
CA PRO A 382 -50.31 33.14 22.52
C PRO A 382 -51.68 33.06 21.82
N LYS A 383 -52.45 32.00 22.13
CA LYS A 383 -53.88 31.94 21.78
C LYS A 383 -54.69 32.80 22.75
N LYS A 384 -55.35 33.80 22.16
CA LYS A 384 -56.37 34.71 22.70
C LYS A 384 -57.33 34.03 23.69
N ALA A 385 -57.53 34.67 24.84
CA ALA A 385 -58.66 34.41 25.73
C ALA A 385 -59.91 35.15 25.21
N ALA A 386 -60.99 34.41 24.97
CA ALA A 386 -62.33 34.96 24.81
C ALA A 386 -63.24 34.23 25.81
N LYS A 387 -63.72 34.96 26.83
CA LYS A 387 -64.71 34.49 27.80
C LYS A 387 -66.04 35.19 27.51
N GLN A 388 -67.11 34.40 27.55
CA GLN A 388 -68.49 34.71 27.16
C GLN A 388 -69.17 35.80 28.03
N LYS A 389 -70.04 36.59 27.37
CA LYS A 389 -71.41 37.09 27.72
C LYS A 389 -71.82 37.12 29.22
N ASN A 390 -72.54 38.12 29.77
CA ASN A 390 -73.67 38.93 29.23
C ASN A 390 -74.10 40.03 30.26
N HIS A 391 -74.95 40.95 29.78
CA HIS A 391 -75.85 41.90 30.50
C HIS A 391 -75.19 43.10 31.23
N ASP A 392 -75.77 44.29 31.32
CA ASP A 392 -76.80 45.09 30.61
C ASP A 392 -76.82 46.48 31.30
N LEU A 393 -77.48 47.45 30.66
CA LEU A 393 -78.14 48.64 31.22
C LEU A 393 -77.33 49.87 31.73
N GLU A 394 -77.73 51.02 31.14
CA GLU A 394 -77.95 52.36 31.74
C GLU A 394 -76.73 53.13 32.27
N VAL A 395 -76.45 54.39 31.93
CA VAL A 395 -77.15 55.55 31.32
C VAL A 395 -76.13 56.35 30.51
#